data_AF-A0A6A2XPK4-F1
#
_entry.id   AF-A0A6A2XPK4-F1
#
_cell.length_a   1.000
_cell.length_b   1.000
_cell.length_c   1.000
_cell.angle_alpha   90.00
_cell.angle_beta   90.00
_cell.angle_gamma   90.00
#
_symmetry.space_group_name_H-M   'P 1'
#
loop_
_entity.id
_entity.type
_entity.pdbx_description
1 polymer ?
#
loop_
_entity_poly.entity_id
_entity_poly.type
_entity_poly.pdbx_seq_one_letter_code
_entity_poly.pdbx_strand_id
1 'polypeptide(L)'
;MATMLISVLNLTLSALLLFHISVEVSATTLTLYNKCQHPVWPGIQPSAGKPLLARGGFKLPPNKAYSMNLPPLWSGRFWGRHGCSFDATGRGSCATGDCGGSLYCNGLGGTPPATLAEITLGIVGS
;
A
#
# COMPACT_ATOMS: atom_id res chain seq x y z
N MET A 1 -6.30 -37.37 42.90
CA MET A 1 -6.63 -37.59 41.47
C MET A 1 -7.60 -36.54 40.94
N ALA A 2 -8.79 -36.36 41.52
CA ALA A 2 -9.78 -35.39 41.05
C ALA A 2 -9.29 -33.91 41.08
N THR A 3 -8.55 -33.51 42.13
CA THR A 3 -8.00 -32.15 42.26
C THR A 3 -6.96 -31.80 41.20
N MET A 4 -6.11 -32.76 40.83
CA MET A 4 -5.13 -32.63 39.74
C MET A 4 -5.84 -32.46 38.38
N LEU A 5 -6.94 -33.20 38.15
CA LEU A 5 -7.71 -33.11 36.90
C LEU A 5 -8.36 -31.73 36.72
N ILE A 6 -8.90 -31.15 37.81
CA ILE A 6 -9.52 -29.81 37.81
C ILE A 6 -8.46 -28.73 37.55
N SER A 7 -7.27 -28.85 38.15
CA SER A 7 -6.18 -27.89 37.94
C SER A 7 -5.69 -27.89 36.48
N VAL A 8 -5.55 -29.05 35.87
CA VAL A 8 -5.17 -29.20 34.45
C VAL A 8 -6.27 -28.65 33.53
N LEU A 9 -7.54 -28.88 33.86
CA LEU A 9 -8.68 -28.35 33.09
C LEU A 9 -8.73 -26.82 33.13
N ASN A 10 -8.48 -26.21 34.29
CA ASN A 10 -8.45 -24.75 34.44
C ASN A 10 -7.25 -24.12 33.71
N LEU A 11 -6.08 -24.77 33.75
CA LEU A 11 -4.88 -24.29 33.07
C LEU A 11 -5.04 -24.34 31.55
N THR A 12 -5.65 -25.41 31.03
CA THR A 12 -5.95 -25.56 29.61
C THR A 12 -7.03 -24.58 29.15
N LEU A 13 -8.10 -24.38 29.93
CA LEU A 13 -9.14 -23.39 29.63
C LEU A 13 -8.60 -21.96 29.61
N SER A 14 -7.71 -21.61 30.56
CA SER A 14 -7.01 -20.32 30.61
C SER A 14 -6.08 -20.12 29.41
N ALA A 15 -5.34 -21.15 29.01
CA ALA A 15 -4.50 -21.13 27.81
C ALA A 15 -5.32 -20.95 26.53
N LEU A 16 -6.48 -21.62 26.40
CA LEU A 16 -7.40 -21.44 25.26
C LEU A 16 -7.99 -20.02 25.21
N LEU A 17 -8.31 -19.42 26.36
CA LEU A 17 -8.81 -18.04 26.45
C LEU A 17 -7.75 -17.01 26.01
N LEU A 18 -6.47 -17.24 26.31
CA LEU A 18 -5.36 -16.38 25.89
C LEU A 18 -5.06 -16.46 24.38
N PHE A 19 -5.40 -17.57 23.71
CA PHE A 19 -5.22 -17.74 22.26
C PHE A 19 -6.30 -17.06 21.40
N HIS A 20 -7.38 -16.54 22.00
CA HIS A 20 -8.49 -15.90 21.27
C HIS A 20 -8.38 -14.38 21.12
N ILE A 21 -7.18 -13.80 21.21
CA ILE A 21 -6.97 -12.40 20.79
C ILE A 21 -7.24 -12.31 19.29
N SER A 22 -8.46 -11.92 18.95
CA SER A 22 -8.89 -11.71 17.58
C SER A 22 -8.26 -10.40 17.11
N VAL A 23 -7.15 -10.50 16.37
CA VAL A 23 -6.57 -9.33 15.71
C VAL A 23 -7.51 -8.94 14.57
N GLU A 24 -8.31 -7.89 14.77
CA GLU A 24 -9.09 -7.30 13.68
C GLU A 24 -8.14 -6.61 12.69
N VAL A 25 -7.81 -7.32 11.60
CA VAL A 25 -7.10 -6.73 10.46
C VAL A 25 -8.13 -6.09 9.54
N SER A 26 -8.32 -4.77 9.66
CA SER A 26 -9.06 -4.00 8.65
C SER A 26 -8.12 -3.62 7.50
N ALA A 27 -8.28 -4.28 6.35
CA ALA A 27 -7.53 -3.97 5.14
C ALA A 27 -8.42 -3.21 4.15
N THR A 28 -8.01 -2.01 3.75
CA THR A 28 -8.68 -1.27 2.67
C THR A 28 -8.05 -1.65 1.34
N THR A 29 -8.84 -2.14 0.38
CA THR A 29 -8.34 -2.42 -0.97
C THR A 29 -8.43 -1.17 -1.84
N LEU A 30 -7.28 -0.70 -2.35
CA LEU A 30 -7.23 0.33 -3.38
C LEU A 30 -7.08 -0.33 -4.75
N THR A 31 -7.92 0.05 -5.70
CA THR A 31 -7.80 -0.39 -7.10
C THR A 31 -7.49 0.79 -7.99
N LEU A 32 -6.33 0.74 -8.65
CA LEU A 32 -5.91 1.69 -9.66
C LEU A 32 -6.29 1.14 -11.03
N TYR A 33 -7.16 1.85 -11.77
CA TYR A 33 -7.61 1.44 -13.09
C TYR A 33 -7.20 2.45 -14.16
N ASN A 34 -6.39 2.00 -15.13
CA ASN A 34 -6.01 2.81 -16.27
C ASN A 34 -7.07 2.72 -17.37
N LYS A 35 -7.96 3.72 -17.44
CA LYS A 35 -8.96 3.86 -18.53
C LYS A 35 -8.40 4.54 -19.78
N CYS A 36 -7.13 4.94 -19.80
CA CYS A 36 -6.51 5.56 -20.96
C CYS A 36 -6.16 4.49 -22.01
N GLN A 37 -6.03 4.91 -23.28
CA GLN A 37 -5.60 4.04 -24.39
C GLN A 37 -4.07 3.86 -24.47
N HIS A 38 -3.33 4.46 -23.55
CA HIS A 38 -1.87 4.38 -23.45
C HIS A 38 -1.45 3.89 -22.05
N PRO A 39 -0.25 3.31 -21.90
CA PRO A 39 0.26 2.99 -20.58
C PRO A 39 0.40 4.26 -19.73
N VAL A 40 0.23 4.09 -18.42
CA VAL A 40 0.57 5.09 -17.41
C VAL A 40 1.43 4.42 -16.36
N TRP A 41 2.17 5.21 -15.60
CA TRP A 41 3.02 4.70 -14.53
C TRP A 41 2.60 5.32 -13.21
N PRO A 42 1.71 4.69 -12.44
CA PRO A 42 1.37 5.18 -11.12
C PRO A 42 2.63 5.44 -10.28
N GLY A 43 2.66 6.59 -9.62
CA GLY A 43 3.58 6.91 -8.55
C GLY A 43 2.86 6.82 -7.21
N ILE A 44 3.57 6.36 -6.19
CA ILE A 44 3.05 6.17 -4.83
C ILE A 44 4.06 6.76 -3.86
N GLN A 45 3.58 7.70 -3.04
CA GLN A 45 4.37 8.28 -1.97
C GLN A 45 3.63 8.16 -0.65
N PRO A 46 4.10 7.30 0.28
CA PRO A 46 3.55 7.25 1.63
C PRO A 46 3.87 8.54 2.39
N SER A 47 3.02 8.91 3.34
CA SER A 47 3.38 9.91 4.37
C SER A 47 4.53 9.39 5.23
N ALA A 48 5.20 10.30 5.96
CA ALA A 48 6.28 9.94 6.87
C ALA A 48 5.88 8.82 7.85
N GLY A 49 6.75 7.82 8.01
CA GLY A 49 6.52 6.68 8.89
C GLY A 49 5.52 5.63 8.38
N LYS A 50 4.92 5.81 7.20
CA LYS A 50 4.04 4.80 6.58
C LYS A 50 4.84 3.88 5.64
N PRO A 51 4.47 2.59 5.53
CA PRO A 51 5.19 1.64 4.68
C PRO A 51 5.08 2.00 3.20
N LEU A 52 6.18 1.78 2.46
CA LEU A 52 6.25 1.95 1.02
C LEU A 52 5.50 0.81 0.32
N LEU A 53 4.56 1.17 -0.54
CA LEU A 53 3.76 0.22 -1.30
C LEU A 53 4.24 0.14 -2.75
N ALA A 54 4.23 -1.06 -3.33
CA ALA A 54 4.63 -1.34 -4.72
C ALA A 54 5.94 -0.65 -5.15
N ARG A 55 6.92 -0.55 -4.24
CA ARG A 55 8.22 0.14 -4.46
C ARG A 55 8.08 1.61 -4.90
N GLY A 56 6.94 2.23 -4.64
CA GLY A 56 6.63 3.61 -5.01
C GLY A 56 6.15 3.81 -6.45
N GLY A 57 6.01 2.75 -7.26
CA GLY A 57 5.48 2.90 -8.61
C GLY A 57 5.63 1.67 -9.49
N PHE A 58 4.88 1.63 -10.58
CA PHE A 58 4.89 0.51 -11.52
C PHE A 58 4.32 0.94 -12.87
N LYS A 59 4.41 0.08 -13.89
CA LYS A 59 3.74 0.28 -15.19
C LYS A 59 2.32 -0.31 -15.14
N LEU A 60 1.33 0.48 -15.51
CA LEU A 60 -0.07 0.04 -15.65
C LEU A 60 -0.50 0.12 -17.12
N PRO A 61 -0.67 -1.02 -17.82
CA PRO A 61 -1.07 -1.03 -19.22
C PRO A 61 -2.46 -0.42 -19.48
N PRO A 62 -2.78 -0.05 -20.73
CA PRO A 62 -4.12 0.41 -21.12
C PRO A 62 -5.21 -0.58 -20.70
N ASN A 63 -6.34 -0.06 -20.21
CA ASN A 63 -7.52 -0.84 -19.83
C ASN A 63 -7.22 -1.98 -18.84
N LYS A 64 -6.22 -1.80 -17.97
CA LYS A 64 -5.86 -2.75 -16.91
C LYS A 64 -5.99 -2.12 -15.53
N ALA A 65 -6.31 -2.96 -14.56
CA ALA A 65 -6.41 -2.61 -13.15
C ALA A 65 -5.28 -3.25 -12.34
N TYR A 66 -4.88 -2.59 -11.27
CA TYR A 66 -3.99 -3.13 -10.25
C TYR A 66 -4.57 -2.85 -8.88
N SER A 67 -4.81 -3.90 -8.10
CA SER A 67 -5.36 -3.81 -6.75
C SER A 67 -4.27 -4.07 -5.71
N MET A 68 -4.33 -3.32 -4.62
CA MET A 68 -3.38 -3.43 -3.51
C MET A 68 -4.06 -3.14 -2.19
N ASN A 69 -3.60 -3.82 -1.14
CA ASN A 69 -4.08 -3.57 0.22
C ASN A 69 -3.32 -2.39 0.81
N LEU A 70 -4.06 -1.41 1.29
CA LEU A 70 -3.54 -0.33 2.10
C LEU A 70 -3.56 -0.78 3.57
N PRO A 71 -2.43 -0.71 4.28
CA PRO A 71 -2.38 -1.01 5.70
C PRO A 71 -3.32 -0.13 6.52
N PRO A 72 -3.76 -0.58 7.71
CA PRO A 72 -4.46 0.27 8.66
C PRO A 72 -3.68 1.56 8.93
N LEU A 73 -4.41 2.67 9.12
CA LEU A 73 -3.81 3.98 9.38
C LEU A 73 -2.85 4.48 8.28
N TRP A 74 -2.86 3.87 7.09
CA TRP A 74 -2.00 4.32 5.99
C TRP A 74 -2.48 5.66 5.45
N SER A 75 -1.52 6.53 5.16
CA SER A 75 -1.76 7.80 4.49
C SER A 75 -0.68 8.06 3.44
N GLY A 76 -1.05 8.77 2.39
CA GLY A 76 -0.13 9.11 1.31
C GLY A 76 -0.84 9.60 0.07
N ARG A 77 -0.08 9.70 -1.02
CA ARG A 77 -0.54 10.22 -2.30
C ARG A 77 -0.19 9.29 -3.46
N PHE A 78 -1.06 9.32 -4.45
CA PHE A 78 -0.95 8.62 -5.71
C PHE A 78 -1.04 9.62 -6.86
N TRP A 79 -0.35 9.36 -7.95
CA TRP A 79 -0.48 10.15 -9.18
C TRP A 79 -0.19 9.31 -10.42
N GLY A 80 -0.66 9.76 -11.57
CA GLY A 80 -0.32 9.16 -12.85
C GLY A 80 0.90 9.82 -13.47
N ARG A 81 1.84 9.01 -13.99
CA ARG A 81 2.92 9.49 -14.87
C ARG A 81 2.62 9.08 -16.31
N HIS A 82 2.93 9.97 -17.25
CA HIS A 82 2.69 9.77 -18.67
C HIS A 82 3.95 10.03 -19.51
N GLY A 83 4.01 9.43 -20.70
CA GLY A 83 5.13 9.58 -21.62
C GLY A 83 6.46 9.06 -21.06
N CYS A 84 6.43 7.95 -20.32
CA CYS A 84 7.63 7.42 -19.69
C CYS A 84 8.41 6.47 -20.61
N SER A 85 9.74 6.57 -20.54
CA SER A 85 10.67 5.63 -21.14
C SER A 85 11.71 5.23 -20.09
N PHE A 86 11.93 3.93 -19.89
CA PHE A 86 12.88 3.39 -18.94
C PHE A 86 13.75 2.33 -19.61
N ASP A 87 15.02 2.28 -19.24
CA ASP A 87 15.96 1.23 -19.63
C ASP A 87 15.72 -0.08 -18.83
N ALA A 88 16.53 -1.10 -19.10
CA ALA A 88 16.45 -2.40 -18.42
C ALA A 88 16.76 -2.32 -16.91
N THR A 89 17.41 -1.25 -16.45
CA THR A 89 17.69 -0.98 -15.04
C THR A 89 16.57 -0.21 -14.35
N GLY A 90 15.54 0.21 -15.10
CA GLY A 90 14.42 1.01 -14.60
C GLY A 90 14.72 2.50 -14.51
N ARG A 91 15.76 2.99 -15.19
CA ARG A 91 16.12 4.42 -15.23
C ARG A 91 15.68 5.07 -16.53
N GLY A 92 15.30 6.34 -16.48
CA GLY A 92 14.84 7.09 -17.64
C GLY A 92 14.12 8.36 -17.23
N SER A 93 12.96 8.65 -17.84
CA SER A 93 12.17 9.84 -17.52
C SER A 93 10.72 9.70 -17.94
N CYS A 94 9.86 10.55 -17.38
CA CYS A 94 8.48 10.75 -17.79
C CYS A 94 8.24 12.21 -18.23
N ALA A 95 7.33 12.42 -19.17
CA ALA A 95 6.94 13.77 -19.61
C ALA A 95 6.18 14.55 -18.53
N THR A 96 5.37 13.85 -17.72
CA THR A 96 4.64 14.45 -16.58
C THR A 96 4.72 13.55 -15.35
N GLY A 97 4.73 14.16 -14.16
CA GLY A 97 4.75 13.45 -12.88
C GLY A 97 6.02 12.65 -12.58
N ASP A 98 7.13 12.89 -13.29
CA ASP A 98 8.37 12.15 -13.08
C ASP A 98 8.86 12.21 -11.62
N CYS A 99 9.50 11.15 -11.12
CA CYS A 99 9.94 11.05 -9.73
C CYS A 99 11.46 10.81 -9.62
N GLY A 100 12.24 11.57 -10.38
CA GLY A 100 13.71 11.49 -10.38
C GLY A 100 14.25 10.45 -11.37
N GLY A 101 13.52 10.21 -12.46
CA GLY A 101 13.95 9.34 -13.55
C GLY A 101 13.97 7.85 -13.22
N SER A 102 13.14 7.41 -12.26
CA SER A 102 13.07 6.02 -11.83
C SER A 102 11.68 5.41 -12.07
N LEU A 103 11.64 4.18 -12.59
CA LEU A 103 10.40 3.40 -12.70
C LEU A 103 9.75 3.21 -11.32
N TYR A 104 10.58 2.94 -10.30
CA TYR A 104 10.17 2.77 -8.91
C TYR A 104 10.51 4.05 -8.13
N CYS A 105 9.51 4.85 -7.78
CA CYS A 105 9.76 6.15 -7.14
C CYS A 105 10.36 6.04 -5.74
N ASN A 106 10.30 4.87 -5.09
CA ASN A 106 10.88 4.64 -3.76
C ASN A 106 10.50 5.69 -2.70
N GLY A 107 9.28 6.24 -2.79
CA GLY A 107 8.78 7.26 -1.87
C GLY A 107 9.15 8.71 -2.23
N LEU A 108 9.80 8.96 -3.37
CA LEU A 108 9.96 10.29 -3.94
C LEU A 108 8.64 10.80 -4.50
N GLY A 109 8.42 12.11 -4.43
CA GLY A 109 7.25 12.77 -5.01
C GLY A 109 7.39 12.97 -6.52
N GLY A 110 6.25 13.12 -7.19
CA GLY A 110 6.21 13.49 -8.61
C GLY A 110 6.45 14.98 -8.83
N THR A 111 7.25 15.32 -9.84
CA THR A 111 7.50 16.68 -10.32
C THR A 111 6.25 17.21 -11.03
N PRO A 112 5.75 18.42 -10.67
CA PRO A 112 4.60 19.03 -11.35
C PRO A 112 4.83 19.25 -12.86
N PRO A 113 3.77 19.22 -13.69
CA PRO A 113 2.37 19.00 -13.31
C PRO A 113 2.06 17.52 -12.99
N ALA A 114 1.33 17.30 -11.91
CA ALA A 114 0.87 15.98 -11.49
C ALA A 114 -0.48 16.10 -10.77
N THR A 115 -1.52 15.44 -11.27
CA THR A 115 -2.79 15.32 -10.55
C THR A 115 -2.63 14.30 -9.44
N LEU A 116 -2.94 14.71 -8.21
CA LEU A 116 -2.79 13.89 -7.01
C LEU A 116 -4.13 13.34 -6.55
N ALA A 117 -4.13 12.08 -6.11
CA ALA A 117 -5.15 11.51 -5.24
C ALA A 117 -4.51 11.27 -3.87
N GLU A 118 -5.01 11.94 -2.84
CA GLU A 118 -4.49 11.83 -1.47
C GLU A 118 -5.48 11.04 -0.61
N ILE A 119 -4.96 10.07 0.14
CA ILE A 119 -5.77 9.15 0.95
C ILE A 119 -5.20 9.12 2.36
N THR A 120 -6.09 9.20 3.35
CA THR A 120 -5.81 8.94 4.76
C THR A 120 -6.83 7.95 5.27
N LEU A 121 -6.38 6.78 5.71
CA LEU A 121 -7.24 5.75 6.26
C LEU A 121 -7.27 5.86 7.78
N GLY A 122 -8.47 5.88 8.35
CA GLY A 122 -8.69 6.08 9.78
C GLY A 122 -8.44 7.52 10.25
N ILE A 123 -8.85 7.76 11.48
CA ILE A 123 -8.61 8.98 12.26
C ILE A 123 -8.09 8.49 13.61
N VAL A 124 -7.04 9.14 14.13
CA VAL A 124 -6.71 8.99 15.55
C VAL A 124 -7.85 9.68 16.28
N GLY A 125 -8.85 8.89 16.71
CA GLY A 125 -9.88 9.37 17.61
C GLY A 125 -9.20 9.94 18.85
N SER A 126 -9.52 11.18 19.18
CA SER A 126 -9.09 11.88 20.39
C SER A 126 -9.61 11.22 21.65
#